data_AF-A0A5N4B2H4-F1
#
_entry.id   AF-A0A5N4B2H4-F1
#
_cell.length_a   1.000
_cell.length_b   1.000
_cell.length_c   1.000
_cell.angle_alpha   90.00
_cell.angle_beta   90.00
_cell.angle_gamma   90.00
#
_symmetry.space_group_name_H-M   'P 1'
#
loop_
_entity.id
_entity.type
_entity.pdbx_description
1 polymer ?
#
loop_
_entity_poly.entity_id
_entity_poly.type
_entity_poly.pdbx_seq_one_letter_code
_entity_poly.pdbx_strand_id
1 'polypeptide(L)'
;MDTHGDPVNLQFNTKDSSVQVSSGDIMTKFIACIDTVKKLNTLTGLPSFEHLNLLCSELSSINISKRSRKLCLRERETVICLAELLKCAIPWPSKDEILNNMPLCFNNFKHVRVVLDCTEIPIQKPKCLKCRLKLYSHYKSGLTLKFMTGVTPAGLISYISPAFGGKASDKAIFVQSGLLDKLEKNDAIMVDKGFLIDQECFAKGITIVRPSFLTNKVQFCKKEALLNREIAAARVHIERSNQRIKMFKFFNSRFE
;
A
#
# COMPACT_ATOMS: atom_id res chain seq x y z
N MET A 1 7.43 -65.18 -22.49
CA MET A 1 8.17 -63.95 -22.86
C MET A 1 7.46 -62.81 -22.18
N ASP A 2 8.12 -62.28 -21.18
CA ASP A 2 7.70 -61.19 -20.31
C ASP A 2 7.39 -59.90 -21.09
N THR A 3 6.48 -59.07 -20.59
CA THR A 3 6.83 -57.89 -19.75
C THR A 3 5.63 -56.95 -19.52
N HIS A 4 5.34 -56.75 -18.23
CA HIS A 4 5.08 -55.49 -17.51
C HIS A 4 4.30 -54.31 -18.13
N GLY A 5 3.32 -53.79 -17.36
CA GLY A 5 2.88 -52.40 -17.44
C GLY A 5 1.57 -52.09 -16.71
N ASP A 6 1.67 -51.77 -15.42
CA ASP A 6 0.60 -51.34 -14.48
C ASP A 6 -0.18 -50.06 -14.89
N PRO A 7 -1.35 -49.79 -14.27
CA PRO A 7 -2.29 -48.74 -14.67
C PRO A 7 -1.81 -47.30 -14.43
N VAL A 8 -2.14 -46.42 -15.37
CA VAL A 8 -1.80 -44.99 -15.35
C VAL A 8 -2.62 -44.24 -14.30
N ASN A 9 -1.89 -43.55 -13.41
CA ASN A 9 -2.38 -42.74 -12.30
C ASN A 9 -2.53 -41.25 -12.71
N LEU A 10 -3.47 -40.55 -12.09
CA LEU A 10 -3.99 -39.21 -12.44
C LEU A 10 -2.95 -38.07 -12.45
N GLN A 11 -3.07 -37.15 -13.41
CA GLN A 11 -2.69 -35.74 -13.22
C GLN A 11 -3.73 -34.78 -13.83
N PHE A 12 -4.36 -34.01 -12.95
CA PHE A 12 -5.22 -32.87 -13.27
C PHE A 12 -4.38 -31.74 -13.88
N ASN A 13 -4.73 -31.34 -15.10
CA ASN A 13 -4.09 -30.23 -15.79
C ASN A 13 -5.09 -29.05 -15.88
N THR A 14 -5.16 -28.23 -14.84
CA THR A 14 -5.88 -26.95 -14.89
C THR A 14 -4.96 -25.90 -15.49
N LYS A 15 -5.09 -25.66 -16.80
CA LYS A 15 -4.51 -24.49 -17.45
C LYS A 15 -5.35 -23.27 -17.06
N ASP A 16 -4.76 -22.40 -16.25
CA ASP A 16 -5.26 -21.05 -16.01
C ASP A 16 -4.68 -20.12 -17.09
N SER A 17 -5.55 -19.55 -17.92
CA SER A 17 -5.17 -18.74 -19.07
C SER A 17 -5.87 -17.39 -19.03
N SER A 18 -5.19 -16.39 -18.44
CA SER A 18 -5.24 -14.93 -18.68
C SER A 18 -4.88 -14.22 -17.35
N VAL A 19 -3.77 -13.51 -17.15
CA VAL A 19 -2.97 -12.63 -18.00
C VAL A 19 -1.49 -12.91 -17.71
N GLN A 20 -0.72 -13.24 -18.75
CA GLN A 20 0.74 -13.36 -18.65
C GLN A 20 1.35 -11.95 -18.66
N VAL A 21 2.02 -11.57 -17.57
CA VAL A 21 3.11 -10.59 -17.64
C VAL A 21 4.38 -11.41 -17.52
N SER A 22 5.11 -11.53 -18.63
CA SER A 22 6.44 -12.13 -18.66
C SER A 22 7.34 -11.35 -17.71
N SER A 23 8.11 -12.07 -16.88
CA SER A 23 9.06 -11.51 -15.89
C SER A 23 10.16 -10.60 -16.49
N GLY A 24 10.14 -10.32 -17.80
CA GLY A 24 11.03 -9.39 -18.50
C GLY A 24 10.62 -7.91 -18.38
N ASP A 25 9.38 -7.59 -17.98
CA ASP A 25 8.89 -6.20 -17.94
C ASP A 25 9.02 -5.51 -16.57
N ILE A 26 9.60 -6.17 -15.57
CA ILE A 26 9.66 -5.67 -14.18
C ILE A 26 11.07 -5.16 -13.81
N MET A 27 11.65 -4.33 -14.66
CA MET A 27 12.85 -3.54 -14.29
C MET A 27 12.75 -2.06 -14.73
N THR A 28 11.56 -1.54 -14.99
CA THR A 28 11.39 -0.09 -15.12
C THR A 28 11.56 0.55 -13.74
N LYS A 29 12.74 1.12 -13.49
CA LYS A 29 13.01 1.92 -12.28
C LYS A 29 11.86 2.91 -12.12
N PHE A 30 11.36 3.12 -10.90
CA PHE A 30 10.27 4.07 -10.61
C PHE A 30 10.45 5.44 -11.30
N ILE A 31 11.71 5.91 -11.40
CA ILE A 31 12.12 7.11 -12.14
C ILE A 31 11.77 7.06 -13.64
N ALA A 32 11.88 5.91 -14.31
CA ALA A 32 11.55 5.77 -15.72
C ALA A 32 10.04 5.85 -16.01
N CYS A 33 9.18 5.78 -14.98
CA CYS A 33 7.74 6.10 -15.11
C CYS A 33 7.46 7.61 -15.00
N ILE A 34 8.44 8.41 -14.59
CA ILE A 34 8.34 9.85 -14.37
C ILE A 34 9.12 10.56 -15.47
N ASP A 35 8.57 10.55 -16.68
CA ASP A 35 9.18 11.09 -17.91
C ASP A 35 8.61 12.46 -18.32
N THR A 36 7.56 12.91 -17.64
CA THR A 36 6.83 14.15 -17.96
C THR A 36 6.47 14.88 -16.67
N VAL A 37 6.39 16.21 -16.73
CA VAL A 37 5.99 17.04 -15.58
C VAL A 37 4.61 16.65 -15.07
N LYS A 38 3.68 16.29 -15.98
CA LYS A 38 2.35 15.79 -15.61
C LYS A 38 2.44 14.49 -14.81
N LYS A 39 3.23 13.49 -15.26
CA LYS A 39 3.39 12.24 -14.50
C LYS A 39 4.15 12.47 -13.18
N LEU A 40 5.13 13.37 -13.15
CA LEU A 40 5.81 13.78 -11.91
C LEU A 40 4.81 14.35 -10.91
N ASN A 41 4.01 15.32 -11.33
CA ASN A 41 3.00 15.95 -10.50
C ASN A 41 1.94 14.94 -10.03
N THR A 42 1.40 14.12 -10.93
CA THR A 42 0.39 13.12 -10.59
C THR A 42 0.91 12.02 -9.68
N LEU A 43 2.17 11.59 -9.81
CA LEU A 43 2.72 10.47 -9.05
C LEU A 43 3.41 10.88 -7.75
N THR A 44 3.86 12.15 -7.65
CA THR A 44 4.69 12.63 -6.53
C THR A 44 4.23 13.95 -5.94
N GLY A 45 3.23 14.63 -6.53
CA GLY A 45 2.82 15.99 -6.12
C GLY A 45 3.83 17.09 -6.46
N LEU A 46 5.00 16.77 -7.02
CA LEU A 46 6.03 17.76 -7.34
C LEU A 46 5.66 18.55 -8.60
N PRO A 47 5.75 19.89 -8.58
CA PRO A 47 5.34 20.73 -9.70
C PRO A 47 6.36 20.74 -10.84
N SER A 48 7.63 20.43 -10.58
CA SER A 48 8.67 20.41 -11.61
C SER A 48 9.85 19.48 -11.27
N PHE A 49 10.58 19.05 -12.31
CA PHE A 49 11.81 18.27 -12.16
C PHE A 49 12.92 19.04 -11.47
N GLU A 50 12.87 20.38 -11.45
CA GLU A 50 13.84 21.22 -10.76
C GLU A 50 13.80 20.98 -9.25
N HIS A 51 12.61 20.87 -8.65
CA HIS A 51 12.44 20.51 -7.25
C HIS A 51 12.95 19.09 -6.96
N LEU A 52 12.70 18.15 -7.87
CA LEU A 52 13.21 16.78 -7.76
C LEU A 52 14.75 16.75 -7.85
N ASN A 53 15.35 17.54 -8.74
CA ASN A 53 16.79 17.63 -8.92
C ASN A 53 17.46 18.34 -7.75
N LEU A 54 16.83 19.37 -7.19
CA LEU A 54 17.29 20.03 -5.97
C LEU A 54 17.35 19.01 -4.81
N LEU A 55 16.26 18.26 -4.59
CA LEU A 55 16.21 17.15 -3.64
C LEU A 55 17.31 16.11 -3.91
N CYS A 56 17.51 15.71 -5.18
CA CYS A 56 18.57 14.76 -5.55
C CYS A 56 19.98 15.32 -5.32
N SER A 57 20.19 16.62 -5.53
CA SER A 57 21.49 17.28 -5.37
C SER A 57 21.88 17.39 -3.89
N GLU A 58 20.94 17.80 -3.03
CA GLU A 58 21.07 17.78 -1.57
C GLU A 58 21.24 16.36 -1.02
N LEU A 59 20.64 15.38 -1.70
CA LEU A 59 20.86 13.96 -1.38
C LEU A 59 22.23 13.45 -1.82
N SER A 60 22.79 13.97 -2.90
CA SER A 60 24.07 13.52 -3.45
C SER A 60 25.27 14.10 -2.70
N SER A 61 25.14 15.28 -2.10
CA SER A 61 26.12 15.85 -1.16
C SER A 61 26.18 15.05 0.15
N ILE A 62 25.12 14.29 0.44
CA ILE A 62 25.09 13.32 1.52
C ILE A 62 25.68 12.01 0.99
N ASN A 63 26.93 11.74 1.36
CA ASN A 63 27.64 10.51 1.01
C ASN A 63 27.00 9.31 1.74
N ILE A 64 25.84 8.82 1.27
CA ILE A 64 25.16 7.63 1.78
C ILE A 64 26.09 6.45 1.48
N SER A 65 26.80 5.99 2.51
CA SER A 65 27.84 5.00 2.32
C SER A 65 27.24 3.70 1.81
N LYS A 66 27.78 3.18 0.71
CA LYS A 66 27.54 1.80 0.29
C LYS A 66 28.29 0.88 1.26
N ARG A 67 27.70 0.61 2.43
CA ARG A 67 27.95 -0.53 3.35
C ARG A 67 28.04 -0.07 4.79
N SER A 68 26.95 -0.22 5.51
CA SER A 68 27.00 -0.75 6.87
C SER A 68 25.70 -1.48 7.17
N ARG A 69 25.77 -2.58 7.93
CA ARG A 69 24.58 -3.27 8.45
C ARG A 69 23.84 -2.43 9.51
N LYS A 70 24.42 -1.29 9.90
CA LYS A 70 23.88 -0.27 10.79
C LYS A 70 23.89 1.07 10.08
N LEU A 71 22.76 1.78 10.06
CA LEU A 71 22.74 3.19 9.65
C LEU A 71 23.64 3.98 10.62
N CYS A 72 24.68 4.63 10.11
CA CYS A 72 25.49 5.58 10.88
C CYS A 72 24.63 6.79 11.30
N LEU A 73 25.09 7.58 12.27
CA LEU A 73 24.36 8.75 12.76
C LEU A 73 23.94 9.69 11.62
N ARG A 74 24.85 9.96 10.68
CA ARG A 74 24.60 10.79 9.51
C ARG A 74 23.49 10.23 8.61
N GLU A 75 23.47 8.91 8.38
CA GLU A 75 22.42 8.27 7.58
C GLU A 75 21.05 8.35 8.28
N ARG A 76 21.00 8.28 9.62
CA ARG A 76 19.76 8.45 10.39
C ARG A 76 19.24 9.88 10.31
N GLU A 77 20.11 10.87 10.51
CA GLU A 77 19.79 12.29 10.37
C GLU A 77 19.27 12.59 8.96
N THR A 78 19.95 12.05 7.94
CA THR A 78 19.54 12.17 6.54
C THR A 78 18.14 11.64 6.30
N VAL A 79 17.81 10.45 6.80
CA VAL A 79 16.47 9.86 6.64
C VAL A 79 15.40 10.74 7.29
N ILE A 80 15.69 11.34 8.44
CA ILE A 80 14.77 12.28 9.11
C ILE A 80 14.58 13.55 8.27
N CYS A 81 15.67 14.17 7.80
CA CYS A 81 15.61 15.34 6.92
C CYS A 81 14.82 15.05 5.65
N LEU A 82 15.04 13.90 5.02
CA LEU A 82 14.32 13.49 3.82
C LEU A 82 12.84 13.27 4.07
N ALA A 83 12.51 12.62 5.19
CA ALA A 83 11.11 12.42 5.56
C ALA A 83 10.37 13.76 5.71
N GLU A 84 11.02 14.77 6.29
CA GLU A 84 10.42 16.09 6.42
C GLU A 84 10.33 16.83 5.09
N LEU A 85 11.39 16.83 4.29
CA LEU A 85 11.40 17.48 2.97
C LEU A 85 10.40 16.85 1.98
N LEU A 86 10.27 15.53 2.00
CA LEU A 86 9.38 14.79 1.09
C LEU A 86 7.93 14.74 1.57
N LYS A 87 7.61 15.33 2.72
CA LYS A 87 6.24 15.39 3.23
C LYS A 87 5.29 16.12 2.27
N CYS A 88 5.80 17.11 1.54
CA CYS A 88 5.04 17.82 0.51
C CYS A 88 4.64 16.91 -0.68
N ALA A 89 5.35 15.79 -0.89
CA ALA A 89 5.07 14.82 -1.94
C ALA A 89 3.91 13.86 -1.61
N ILE A 90 3.30 14.00 -0.42
CA ILE A 90 2.12 13.26 0.02
C ILE A 90 0.98 14.27 0.26
N PRO A 91 0.45 14.89 -0.81
CA PRO A 91 -0.61 15.86 -0.66
C PRO A 91 -1.93 15.16 -0.30
N TRP A 92 -2.86 15.91 0.28
CA TRP A 92 -4.26 15.49 0.42
C TRP A 92 -5.10 16.27 -0.59
N PRO A 93 -5.40 15.71 -1.77
CA PRO A 93 -6.08 16.45 -2.82
C PRO A 93 -7.54 16.76 -2.46
N SER A 94 -8.05 17.84 -3.04
CA SER A 94 -9.46 18.21 -2.96
C SER A 94 -10.36 17.16 -3.64
N LYS A 95 -11.66 17.24 -3.33
CA LYS A 95 -12.66 16.36 -3.91
C LYS A 95 -12.74 16.52 -5.43
N ASP A 96 -12.69 17.75 -5.92
CA ASP A 96 -12.77 18.06 -7.35
C ASP A 96 -11.55 17.55 -8.10
N GLU A 97 -10.35 17.68 -7.54
CA GLU A 97 -9.13 17.10 -8.13
C GLU A 97 -9.23 15.58 -8.25
N ILE A 98 -9.76 14.90 -7.23
CA ILE A 98 -9.97 13.45 -7.27
C ILE A 98 -11.00 13.08 -8.33
N LEU A 99 -12.13 13.78 -8.39
CA LEU A 99 -13.19 13.54 -9.37
C LEU A 99 -12.71 13.76 -10.80
N ASN A 100 -11.94 14.82 -11.05
CA ASN A 100 -11.38 15.14 -12.37
C ASN A 100 -10.34 14.12 -12.85
N ASN A 101 -9.74 13.34 -11.93
CA ASN A 101 -8.77 12.30 -12.24
C ASN A 101 -9.31 10.88 -12.00
N MET A 102 -10.63 10.72 -11.91
CA MET A 102 -11.25 9.44 -11.57
C MET A 102 -11.08 8.41 -12.70
N PRO A 103 -10.40 7.27 -12.47
CA PRO A 103 -10.26 6.24 -13.49
C PRO A 103 -11.54 5.42 -13.68
N LEU A 104 -11.65 4.73 -14.83
CA LEU A 104 -12.84 3.94 -15.20
C LEU A 104 -13.20 2.86 -14.17
N CYS A 105 -12.21 2.23 -13.53
CA CYS A 105 -12.44 1.22 -12.50
C CYS A 105 -13.10 1.78 -11.23
N PHE A 106 -13.17 3.11 -11.07
CA PHE A 106 -13.87 3.81 -9.98
C PHE A 106 -15.17 4.50 -10.42
N ASN A 107 -15.66 4.25 -11.64
CA ASN A 107 -16.88 4.93 -12.12
C ASN A 107 -18.12 4.67 -11.24
N ASN A 108 -18.18 3.50 -10.59
CA ASN A 108 -19.24 3.15 -9.62
C ASN A 108 -18.92 3.63 -8.19
N PHE A 109 -17.79 4.28 -7.96
CA PHE A 109 -17.23 4.63 -6.65
C PHE A 109 -16.79 6.11 -6.59
N LYS A 110 -17.54 7.02 -7.25
CA LYS A 110 -17.13 8.43 -7.43
C LYS A 110 -16.91 9.22 -6.13
N HIS A 111 -17.52 8.79 -5.03
CA HIS A 111 -17.34 9.42 -3.72
C HIS A 111 -16.08 8.95 -2.98
N VAL A 112 -15.37 7.95 -3.48
CA VAL A 112 -14.16 7.45 -2.83
C VAL A 112 -13.04 8.48 -2.92
N ARG A 113 -12.63 8.99 -1.77
CA ARG A 113 -11.49 9.92 -1.65
C ARG A 113 -10.16 9.20 -1.59
N VAL A 114 -10.16 8.05 -0.91
CA VAL A 114 -8.95 7.30 -0.60
C VAL A 114 -9.26 5.81 -0.50
N VAL A 115 -8.36 5.00 -1.04
CA VAL A 115 -8.26 3.57 -0.83
C VAL A 115 -7.23 3.34 0.27
N LEU A 116 -7.53 2.54 1.27
CA LEU A 116 -6.65 2.31 2.42
C LEU A 116 -6.24 0.85 2.50
N ASP A 117 -5.00 0.64 2.91
CA ASP A 117 -4.43 -0.67 3.19
C ASP A 117 -3.32 -0.54 4.22
N CYS A 118 -3.17 -1.55 5.07
CA CYS A 118 -2.07 -1.59 6.02
C CYS A 118 -0.93 -2.43 5.44
N THR A 119 0.29 -1.89 5.55
CA THR A 119 1.49 -2.56 5.10
C THR A 119 2.44 -2.78 6.28
N GLU A 120 3.19 -3.88 6.21
CA GLU A 120 4.14 -4.28 7.25
C GLU A 120 5.55 -4.35 6.69
N ILE A 121 6.51 -3.91 7.51
CA ILE A 121 7.94 -3.91 7.19
C ILE A 121 8.68 -4.70 8.28
N PRO A 122 9.50 -5.70 7.92
CA PRO A 122 10.28 -6.45 8.88
C PRO A 122 11.35 -5.57 9.54
N ILE A 123 11.55 -5.77 10.84
CA ILE A 123 12.58 -5.08 11.62
C ILE A 123 13.52 -6.06 12.31
N GLN A 124 14.65 -5.57 12.81
CA GLN A 124 15.54 -6.40 13.62
C GLN A 124 14.93 -6.69 14.99
N LYS A 125 15.52 -7.68 15.67
CA LYS A 125 15.09 -8.10 17.00
C LYS A 125 15.59 -7.09 18.05
N PRO A 126 14.71 -6.26 18.65
CA PRO A 126 15.13 -5.39 19.72
C PRO A 126 15.51 -6.23 20.95
N LYS A 127 16.46 -5.73 21.74
CA LYS A 127 16.91 -6.38 22.98
C LYS A 127 15.78 -6.43 24.04
N CYS A 128 14.92 -5.42 24.08
CA CYS A 128 13.80 -5.34 25.01
C CYS A 128 12.71 -6.37 24.70
N LEU A 129 12.41 -7.25 25.66
CA LEU A 129 11.36 -8.28 25.54
C LEU A 129 9.96 -7.68 25.38
N LYS A 130 9.62 -6.66 26.19
CA LYS A 130 8.31 -5.99 26.12
C LYS A 130 8.07 -5.35 24.74
N CYS A 131 9.11 -4.79 24.11
CA CYS A 131 9.02 -4.28 22.75
C CYS A 131 8.74 -5.39 21.73
N ARG A 132 9.43 -6.54 21.85
CA ARG A 132 9.20 -7.69 20.95
C ARG A 132 7.75 -8.15 20.96
N LEU A 133 7.10 -8.19 22.13
CA LEU A 133 5.69 -8.59 22.23
C LEU A 133 4.74 -7.65 21.47
N LYS A 134 5.05 -6.35 21.41
CA LYS A 134 4.26 -5.35 20.68
C LYS A 134 4.53 -5.36 19.17
N LEU A 135 5.76 -5.70 18.79
CA LEU A 135 6.24 -5.70 17.41
C LEU A 135 5.98 -7.02 16.68
N TYR A 136 5.65 -8.10 17.39
CA TYR A 136 5.41 -9.40 16.78
C TYR A 136 4.10 -9.41 16.00
N SER A 137 4.21 -9.63 14.69
CA SER A 137 3.10 -9.91 13.80
C SER A 137 2.94 -11.42 13.69
N HIS A 138 1.79 -11.93 14.14
CA HIS A 138 1.42 -13.33 13.93
C HIS A 138 1.27 -13.65 12.44
N TYR A 139 0.75 -12.70 11.66
CA TYR A 139 0.54 -12.87 10.22
C TYR A 139 1.86 -12.99 9.44
N LYS A 140 2.91 -12.27 9.85
CA LYS A 140 4.24 -12.32 9.23
C LYS A 140 5.22 -13.26 9.93
N SER A 141 4.79 -13.95 11.00
CA SER A 141 5.63 -14.83 11.81
C SER A 141 6.97 -14.18 12.19
N GLY A 142 6.92 -12.91 12.59
CA GLY A 142 8.14 -12.10 12.76
C GLY A 142 7.88 -10.74 13.39
N LEU A 143 8.95 -9.99 13.61
CA LEU A 143 8.87 -8.63 14.16
C LEU A 143 8.73 -7.63 13.03
N THR A 144 7.66 -6.84 13.07
CA THR A 144 7.34 -5.86 12.04
C THR A 144 6.92 -4.52 12.64
N LEU A 145 7.11 -3.47 11.84
CA LEU A 145 6.37 -2.23 11.96
C LEU A 145 5.24 -2.26 10.96
N LYS A 146 4.08 -1.74 11.36
CA LYS A 146 2.86 -1.68 10.57
C LYS A 146 2.39 -0.24 10.45
N PHE A 147 1.99 0.17 9.26
CA PHE A 147 1.41 1.49 9.04
C PHE A 147 0.37 1.42 7.92
N MET A 148 -0.55 2.35 7.93
CA MET A 148 -1.60 2.48 6.93
C MET A 148 -1.14 3.45 5.83
N THR A 149 -1.31 3.04 4.59
CA THR A 149 -1.16 3.90 3.42
C THR A 149 -2.54 4.25 2.89
N GLY A 150 -2.67 5.48 2.38
CA GLY A 150 -3.84 5.93 1.65
C GLY A 150 -3.45 6.37 0.25
N VAL A 151 -4.15 5.82 -0.73
CA VAL A 151 -3.91 6.05 -2.15
C VAL A 151 -5.19 6.61 -2.76
N THR A 152 -5.10 7.70 -3.53
CA THR A 152 -6.25 8.24 -4.26
C THR A 152 -6.73 7.23 -5.31
N PRO A 153 -7.97 7.34 -5.82
CA PRO A 153 -8.43 6.49 -6.93
C PRO A 153 -7.46 6.45 -8.13
N ALA A 154 -6.78 7.57 -8.41
CA ALA A 154 -5.81 7.70 -9.50
C ALA A 154 -4.42 7.09 -9.19
N GLY A 155 -4.18 6.57 -7.99
CA GLY A 155 -2.93 5.90 -7.62
C GLY A 155 -1.88 6.77 -6.94
N LEU A 156 -2.20 8.01 -6.56
CA LEU A 156 -1.28 8.88 -5.80
C LEU A 156 -1.31 8.51 -4.31
N ILE A 157 -0.15 8.30 -3.69
CA ILE A 157 -0.06 8.18 -2.23
C ILE A 157 -0.38 9.55 -1.63
N SER A 158 -1.51 9.63 -0.93
CA SER A 158 -2.04 10.87 -0.34
C SER A 158 -2.07 10.86 1.18
N TYR A 159 -1.73 9.72 1.79
CA TYR A 159 -1.71 9.59 3.23
C TYR A 159 -0.78 8.47 3.69
N ILE A 160 -0.06 8.70 4.78
CA ILE A 160 0.71 7.70 5.53
C ILE A 160 0.46 7.92 7.01
N SER A 161 0.03 6.89 7.74
CA SER A 161 -0.16 6.98 9.19
C SER A 161 1.19 6.96 9.94
N PRO A 162 1.21 7.34 11.23
CA PRO A 162 2.29 6.92 12.12
C PRO A 162 2.51 5.41 12.06
N ALA A 163 3.73 4.96 12.39
CA ALA A 163 4.06 3.55 12.47
C ALA A 163 3.66 2.95 13.83
N PHE A 164 3.12 1.74 13.79
CA PHE A 164 2.68 0.94 14.93
C PHE A 164 3.44 -0.39 14.95
N GLY A 165 3.36 -1.12 16.07
CA GLY A 165 3.90 -2.48 16.11
C GLY A 165 3.06 -3.46 15.29
N GLY A 166 3.68 -4.53 14.77
CA GLY A 166 3.04 -5.54 13.94
C GLY A 166 1.77 -6.18 14.51
N LYS A 167 1.59 -6.15 15.82
CA LYS A 167 0.39 -6.66 16.50
C LYS A 167 -0.84 -5.73 16.36
N ALA A 168 -0.66 -4.48 15.97
CA ALA A 168 -1.74 -3.50 15.87
C ALA A 168 -2.78 -3.91 14.81
N SER A 169 -4.06 -3.82 15.16
CA SER A 169 -5.15 -4.06 14.22
C SER A 169 -5.34 -2.86 13.28
N ASP A 170 -5.85 -3.11 12.08
CA ASP A 170 -6.12 -2.06 11.09
C ASP A 170 -7.09 -1.00 11.64
N LYS A 171 -8.09 -1.45 12.41
CA LYS A 171 -9.02 -0.57 13.14
C LYS A 171 -8.29 0.36 14.11
N ALA A 172 -7.39 -0.17 14.93
CA ALA A 172 -6.67 0.65 15.92
C ALA A 172 -5.79 1.70 15.25
N ILE A 173 -5.13 1.32 14.14
CA ILE A 173 -4.33 2.24 13.33
C ILE A 173 -5.24 3.31 12.74
N PHE A 174 -6.34 2.95 12.08
CA PHE A 174 -7.27 3.90 11.47
C PHE A 174 -7.75 4.96 12.48
N VAL A 175 -8.22 4.53 13.66
CA VAL A 175 -8.71 5.43 14.72
C VAL A 175 -7.64 6.39 15.21
N GLN A 176 -6.41 5.91 15.41
CA GLN A 176 -5.31 6.71 15.96
C GLN A 176 -4.53 7.49 14.89
N SER A 177 -4.84 7.29 13.61
CA SER A 177 -4.09 7.88 12.50
C SER A 177 -4.39 9.37 12.30
N GLY A 178 -5.57 9.84 12.71
CA GLY A 178 -6.05 11.19 12.39
C GLY A 178 -6.56 11.36 10.96
N LEU A 179 -6.70 10.27 10.19
CA LEU A 179 -7.25 10.32 8.82
C LEU A 179 -8.69 10.84 8.79
N LEU A 180 -9.52 10.51 9.79
CA LEU A 180 -10.92 10.93 9.85
C LEU A 180 -11.10 12.44 9.86
N ASP A 181 -10.11 13.20 10.32
CA ASP A 181 -10.17 14.67 10.35
C ASP A 181 -9.87 15.30 8.98
N LYS A 182 -9.43 14.50 8.00
CA LYS A 182 -9.21 14.92 6.62
C LYS A 182 -10.40 14.65 5.70
N LEU A 183 -11.39 13.90 6.18
CA LEU A 183 -12.56 13.47 5.41
C LEU A 183 -13.76 14.34 5.73
N GLU A 184 -14.60 14.56 4.71
CA GLU A 184 -15.82 15.35 4.84
C GLU A 184 -17.07 14.46 4.79
N LYS A 185 -18.18 14.95 5.35
CA LYS A 185 -19.47 14.24 5.28
C LYS A 185 -19.81 13.89 3.83
N ASN A 186 -20.32 12.68 3.62
CA ASN A 186 -20.64 12.08 2.32
C ASN A 186 -19.43 11.69 1.46
N ASP A 187 -18.20 11.79 1.98
CA ASP A 187 -17.07 11.11 1.36
C ASP A 187 -17.15 9.60 1.59
N ALA A 188 -16.46 8.86 0.74
CA ALA A 188 -16.28 7.43 0.91
C ALA A 188 -14.81 7.06 1.02
N ILE A 189 -14.56 5.97 1.75
CA ILE A 189 -13.25 5.31 1.79
C ILE A 189 -13.40 3.88 1.28
N MET A 190 -12.41 3.39 0.55
CA MET A 190 -12.37 2.01 0.10
C MET A 190 -11.32 1.24 0.89
N VAL A 191 -11.67 0.08 1.44
CA VAL A 191 -10.80 -0.67 2.37
C VAL A 191 -10.81 -2.16 2.08
N ASP A 192 -9.86 -2.88 2.69
CA ASP A 192 -9.95 -4.32 2.77
C ASP A 192 -11.10 -4.82 3.63
N LYS A 193 -11.55 -6.04 3.34
CA LYS A 193 -12.60 -6.72 4.10
C LYS A 193 -12.28 -6.81 5.60
N GLY A 194 -10.99 -6.88 5.97
CA GLY A 194 -10.54 -6.90 7.36
C GLY A 194 -10.72 -5.59 8.14
N PHE A 195 -11.02 -4.46 7.48
CA PHE A 195 -11.21 -3.17 8.15
C PHE A 195 -12.61 -3.07 8.77
N LEU A 196 -12.70 -3.31 10.08
CA LEU A 196 -13.93 -3.24 10.88
C LEU A 196 -14.12 -1.83 11.49
N ILE A 197 -14.34 -0.82 10.65
CA ILE A 197 -14.37 0.61 11.02
C ILE A 197 -15.74 1.29 10.79
N ASP A 198 -16.80 0.49 10.72
CA ASP A 198 -18.17 0.93 10.40
C ASP A 198 -18.71 2.01 11.33
N GLN A 199 -18.53 1.84 12.64
CA GLN A 199 -19.06 2.76 13.65
C GLN A 199 -18.37 4.12 13.56
N GLU A 200 -17.04 4.10 13.40
CA GLU A 200 -16.20 5.29 13.31
C GLU A 200 -16.53 6.12 12.07
N CYS A 201 -16.74 5.45 10.93
CA CYS A 201 -17.11 6.10 9.68
C CYS A 201 -18.55 6.64 9.73
N PHE A 202 -19.49 5.85 10.27
CA PHE A 202 -20.89 6.26 10.42
C PHE A 202 -21.02 7.53 11.26
N ALA A 203 -20.29 7.63 12.38
CA ALA A 203 -20.30 8.80 13.25
C ALA A 203 -19.85 10.10 12.54
N LYS A 204 -19.03 10.01 11.50
CA LYS A 204 -18.55 11.14 10.69
C LYS A 204 -19.31 11.30 9.36
N GLY A 205 -20.32 10.46 9.09
CA GLY A 205 -21.05 10.45 7.83
C GLY A 205 -20.20 10.01 6.63
N ILE A 206 -19.24 9.11 6.86
CA ILE A 206 -18.35 8.55 5.84
C ILE A 206 -18.88 7.19 5.40
N THR A 207 -18.92 6.97 4.08
CA THR A 207 -19.33 5.69 3.50
C THR A 207 -18.13 4.74 3.39
N ILE A 208 -18.31 3.47 3.75
CA ILE A 208 -17.28 2.44 3.57
C ILE A 208 -17.62 1.61 2.34
N VAL A 209 -16.66 1.51 1.41
CA VAL A 209 -16.69 0.60 0.27
C VAL A 209 -15.73 -0.56 0.55
N ARG A 210 -16.27 -1.76 0.80
CA ARG A 210 -15.46 -2.96 1.05
C ARG A 210 -16.14 -4.22 0.50
N PRO A 211 -15.39 -5.30 0.21
CA PRO A 211 -15.98 -6.54 -0.25
C PRO A 211 -16.98 -7.13 0.76
N SER A 212 -18.06 -7.71 0.27
CA SER A 212 -19.10 -8.33 1.10
C SER A 212 -18.59 -9.52 1.91
N PHE A 213 -19.18 -9.73 3.09
CA PHE A 213 -18.97 -10.92 3.90
C PHE A 213 -19.85 -12.08 3.42
N LEU A 214 -19.36 -13.33 3.58
CA LEU A 214 -20.14 -14.55 3.38
C LEU A 214 -20.88 -14.96 4.67
N THR A 215 -21.20 -13.99 5.54
CA THR A 215 -21.81 -14.29 6.83
C THR A 215 -23.18 -14.95 6.60
N ASN A 216 -23.33 -16.18 7.08
CA ASN A 216 -24.56 -16.98 6.98
C ASN A 216 -25.00 -17.32 5.55
N LYS A 217 -24.08 -17.34 4.57
CA LYS A 217 -24.36 -17.76 3.19
C LYS A 217 -23.23 -18.67 2.65
N VAL A 218 -23.60 -19.70 1.89
CA VAL A 218 -22.63 -20.61 1.25
C VAL A 218 -21.95 -19.95 0.03
N GLN A 219 -22.66 -19.06 -0.68
CA GLN A 219 -22.16 -18.38 -1.88
C GLN A 219 -22.69 -16.95 -2.01
N PHE A 220 -21.95 -16.11 -2.72
CA PHE A 220 -22.39 -14.77 -3.11
C PHE A 220 -23.47 -14.84 -4.19
N CYS A 221 -24.43 -13.92 -4.16
CA CYS A 221 -25.31 -13.73 -5.31
C CYS A 221 -24.55 -13.07 -6.48
N LYS A 222 -25.09 -13.14 -7.69
CA LYS A 222 -24.45 -12.54 -8.89
C LYS A 222 -24.10 -11.07 -8.68
N LYS A 223 -24.97 -10.29 -8.02
CA LYS A 223 -24.75 -8.86 -7.74
C LYS A 223 -23.62 -8.64 -6.75
N GLU A 224 -23.57 -9.41 -5.66
CA GLU A 224 -22.49 -9.35 -4.67
C GLU A 224 -21.15 -9.76 -5.28
N ALA A 225 -21.13 -10.82 -6.10
CA ALA A 225 -19.93 -11.27 -6.80
C ALA A 225 -19.39 -10.22 -7.77
N LEU A 226 -20.27 -9.56 -8.54
CA LEU A 226 -19.90 -8.47 -9.43
C LEU A 226 -19.34 -7.27 -8.66
N LEU A 227 -20.00 -6.85 -7.58
CA LEU A 227 -19.52 -5.75 -6.74
C LEU A 227 -18.15 -6.07 -6.12
N ASN A 228 -17.98 -7.27 -5.57
CA ASN A 228 -16.69 -7.70 -5.01
C ASN A 228 -15.58 -7.69 -6.07
N ARG A 229 -15.89 -8.11 -7.30
CA ARG A 229 -14.95 -8.05 -8.43
C ARG A 229 -14.58 -6.61 -8.77
N GLU A 230 -15.54 -5.70 -8.81
CA GLU A 230 -15.29 -4.28 -9.06
C GLU A 230 -14.43 -3.64 -7.96
N ILE A 231 -14.75 -3.91 -6.69
CA ILE A 231 -13.96 -3.44 -5.54
C ILE A 231 -12.53 -4.00 -5.61
N ALA A 232 -12.37 -5.30 -5.90
CA ALA A 232 -11.06 -5.92 -6.03
C ALA A 232 -10.24 -5.27 -7.15
N ALA A 233 -10.84 -5.05 -8.32
CA ALA A 233 -10.18 -4.39 -9.45
C ALA A 233 -9.74 -2.96 -9.11
N ALA A 234 -10.60 -2.18 -8.44
CA ALA A 234 -10.29 -0.83 -7.99
C ALA A 234 -9.15 -0.81 -6.95
N ARG A 235 -9.06 -1.81 -6.07
CA ARG A 235 -8.04 -1.90 -5.03
C ARG A 235 -6.64 -2.29 -5.52
N VAL A 236 -6.49 -2.81 -6.73
CA VAL A 236 -5.17 -3.16 -7.29
C VAL A 236 -4.17 -1.98 -7.24
N HIS A 237 -4.65 -0.74 -7.32
CA HIS A 237 -3.79 0.46 -7.25
C HIS A 237 -3.06 0.61 -5.91
N ILE A 238 -3.73 0.34 -4.78
CA ILE A 238 -3.08 0.42 -3.48
C ILE A 238 -2.12 -0.75 -3.25
N GLU A 239 -2.49 -1.95 -3.71
CA GLU A 239 -1.62 -3.14 -3.60
C GLU A 239 -0.30 -2.92 -4.35
N ARG A 240 -0.38 -2.37 -5.57
CA ARG A 240 0.81 -1.98 -6.36
C ARG A 240 1.64 -0.90 -5.66
N SER A 241 1.01 0.08 -5.03
CA SER A 241 1.71 1.14 -4.30
C SER A 241 2.45 0.57 -3.08
N ASN A 242 1.78 -0.29 -2.30
CA ASN A 242 2.38 -0.96 -1.15
C ASN A 242 3.49 -1.93 -1.56
N GLN A 243 3.35 -2.61 -2.69
CA GLN A 243 4.41 -3.44 -3.27
C GLN A 243 5.63 -2.59 -3.64
N ARG A 244 5.43 -1.46 -4.32
CA ARG A 244 6.52 -0.54 -4.70
C ARG A 244 7.27 -0.01 -3.47
N ILE A 245 6.55 0.37 -2.41
CA ILE A 245 7.17 0.75 -1.13
C ILE A 245 8.09 -0.37 -0.63
N LYS A 246 7.62 -1.62 -0.63
CA LYS A 246 8.40 -2.78 -0.18
C LYS A 246 9.57 -3.15 -1.11
N MET A 247 9.55 -2.77 -2.38
CA MET A 247 10.64 -3.06 -3.32
C MET A 247 11.90 -2.24 -3.06
N PHE A 248 11.80 -1.09 -2.37
CA PHE A 248 12.98 -0.32 -2.02
C PHE A 248 13.90 -1.14 -1.10
N LYS A 249 15.15 -1.30 -1.52
CA LYS A 249 16.15 -2.12 -0.80
C LYS A 249 16.31 -1.72 0.67
N PHE A 250 16.06 -0.45 0.99
CA PHE A 250 15.99 0.08 2.35
C PHE A 250 15.09 -0.79 3.25
N PHE A 251 13.92 -1.20 2.77
CA PHE A 251 12.95 -2.00 3.51
C PHE A 251 13.16 -3.53 3.43
N ASN A 252 14.10 -3.98 2.59
CA ASN A 252 14.51 -5.39 2.52
C ASN A 252 15.64 -5.72 3.50
N SER A 253 16.31 -4.72 4.07
CA SER A 253 17.21 -4.88 5.21
C SER A 253 16.45 -4.69 6.52
N ARG A 254 16.60 -5.61 7.47
CA ARG A 254 16.00 -5.46 8.81
C ARG A 254 16.60 -4.20 9.46
N PHE A 255 15.77 -3.24 9.90
CA PHE A 255 16.20 -2.02 10.61
C PHE A 255 16.64 -2.28 12.05
N GLU A 256 17.74 -1.66 12.48
CA GLU A 256 18.18 -1.58 13.90
C GLU A 256 17.36 -0.59 14.73
#